data_AF-W2Z6P4-F1
#
_entry.id   AF-W2Z6P4-F1
#
_cell.length_a   1.000
_cell.length_b   1.000
_cell.length_c   1.000
_cell.angle_alpha   90.00
_cell.angle_beta   90.00
_cell.angle_gamma   90.00
#
_symmetry.space_group_name_H-M   'P 1'
#
loop_
_entity.id
_entity.type
_entity.pdbx_description
1 polymer ?
#
loop_
_entity_poly.entity_id
_entity_poly.type
_entity_poly.pdbx_seq_one_letter_code
_entity_poly.pdbx_strand_id
1 'polypeptide(L)'
;MFGLVVPIAIVTTLAMLCIDRLGYGEWTFVPFNFFKFNVLEGKDKLYGEHPWSWYFSQGYPAIVGTTLPIAIAGYLTVPPSKKDLGRVILWALFVYSNAAHKEFRFVLPLLPPAIVYSGYCLRNLERKLYVQFRDRTQWNLLRLAVFSVILPNVLTAYYLSRSHQRAPVEVMDYLADRIQENPEASIHFWTPCHATPYYSYLHQNVSMWFPDCSPANRERTDGCESHQLERDPRRFLTNLYHLDGVVRDSISMELPTYVVTYSTIAAKIRPLLANTHFVEAASFFHSDVSGDADSSEVVSKMLVYKRE
;
A
#
# COMPACT_ATOMS: atom_id res chain seq x y z
N MET A 1 -25.02 8.29 29.28
CA MET A 1 -24.01 7.57 28.46
C MET A 1 -24.46 6.14 28.18
N PHE A 2 -24.63 5.27 29.18
CA PHE A 2 -24.97 3.87 28.99
C PHE A 2 -26.29 3.61 28.23
N GLY A 3 -27.36 4.35 28.53
CA GLY A 3 -28.67 4.18 27.86
C GLY A 3 -28.70 4.51 26.36
N LEU A 4 -27.69 5.21 25.84
CA LEU A 4 -27.58 5.53 24.40
C LEU A 4 -26.47 4.72 23.72
N VAL A 5 -25.31 4.60 24.37
CA VAL A 5 -24.13 3.95 23.78
C VAL A 5 -24.31 2.44 23.70
N VAL A 6 -24.89 1.81 24.73
CA VAL A 6 -25.05 0.35 24.77
C VAL A 6 -26.00 -0.14 23.66
N PRO A 7 -27.19 0.46 23.45
CA PRO A 7 -28.05 0.07 22.34
C PRO A 7 -27.39 0.25 20.97
N ILE A 8 -26.68 1.36 20.76
CA ILE A 8 -25.96 1.61 19.49
C ILE A 8 -24.90 0.54 19.28
N ALA A 9 -24.08 0.25 20.30
CA ALA A 9 -23.05 -0.78 20.23
C ALA A 9 -23.65 -2.16 19.89
N ILE A 10 -24.74 -2.56 20.58
CA ILE A 10 -25.43 -3.83 20.31
C ILE A 10 -25.92 -3.89 18.86
N VAL A 11 -26.66 -2.89 18.40
CA VAL A 11 -27.20 -2.85 17.03
C VAL A 11 -26.07 -2.91 16.00
N THR A 12 -24.99 -2.16 16.23
CA THR A 12 -23.84 -2.11 15.31
C THR A 12 -23.10 -3.44 15.27
N THR A 13 -22.87 -4.07 16.43
CA THR A 13 -22.24 -5.38 16.52
C THR A 13 -23.09 -6.47 15.87
N LEU A 14 -24.42 -6.46 16.08
CA LEU A 14 -25.31 -7.42 15.44
C LEU A 14 -25.35 -7.23 13.93
N ALA A 15 -25.42 -5.98 13.45
CA ALA A 15 -25.38 -5.69 12.02
C ALA A 15 -24.06 -6.16 11.39
N MET A 16 -22.92 -5.89 12.05
CA MET A 16 -21.61 -6.37 11.63
C MET A 16 -21.58 -7.91 11.54
N LEU A 17 -22.01 -8.61 12.59
CA LEU A 17 -22.05 -10.08 12.59
C LEU A 17 -22.91 -10.66 11.46
N CYS A 18 -24.06 -10.04 11.17
CA CYS A 18 -24.92 -10.46 10.07
C CYS A 18 -24.25 -10.23 8.71
N ILE A 19 -23.61 -9.08 8.51
CA ILE A 19 -22.88 -8.76 7.27
C ILE A 19 -21.70 -9.73 7.08
N ASP A 20 -20.91 -9.94 8.14
CA ASP A 20 -19.78 -10.87 8.13
C ASP A 20 -20.26 -12.30 7.82
N ARG A 21 -21.40 -12.73 8.39
CA ARG A 21 -21.99 -14.04 8.09
C ARG A 21 -22.41 -14.20 6.63
N LEU A 22 -22.87 -13.13 5.99
CA LEU A 22 -23.22 -13.13 4.57
C LEU A 22 -21.97 -13.20 3.69
N GLY A 23 -20.91 -12.47 4.05
CA GLY A 23 -19.65 -12.46 3.28
C GLY A 23 -18.82 -13.73 3.45
N TYR A 24 -18.57 -14.16 4.68
CA TYR A 24 -17.70 -15.29 5.01
C TYR A 24 -18.41 -16.65 4.95
N GLY A 25 -19.75 -16.69 4.99
CA GLY A 25 -20.51 -17.94 5.03
C GLY A 25 -20.57 -18.61 6.41
N GLU A 26 -19.91 -18.04 7.41
CA GLU A 26 -19.88 -18.51 8.81
C GLU A 26 -19.99 -17.33 9.79
N TRP A 27 -20.39 -17.60 11.04
CA TRP A 27 -20.51 -16.53 12.04
C TRP A 27 -19.12 -16.14 12.51
N THR A 28 -18.68 -14.96 12.11
CA THR A 28 -17.32 -14.47 12.37
C THR A 28 -17.38 -13.16 13.16
N PHE A 29 -16.68 -13.10 14.30
CA PHE A 29 -16.49 -11.86 15.03
C PHE A 29 -15.12 -11.26 14.68
N VAL A 30 -15.09 -10.51 13.57
CA VAL A 30 -13.86 -9.97 12.97
C VAL A 30 -12.98 -9.18 13.96
N PRO A 31 -13.50 -8.31 14.85
CA PRO A 31 -12.66 -7.59 15.81
C PRO A 31 -11.82 -8.50 16.72
N PHE A 32 -12.39 -9.61 17.19
CA PHE A 32 -11.65 -10.57 18.01
C PHE A 32 -10.64 -11.36 17.17
N ASN A 33 -11.00 -11.76 15.95
CA ASN A 33 -10.06 -12.46 15.07
C ASN A 33 -8.87 -11.58 14.70
N PHE A 34 -9.10 -10.29 14.44
CA PHE A 34 -8.04 -9.30 14.24
C PHE A 34 -7.15 -9.18 15.47
N PHE A 35 -7.75 -9.05 16.66
CA PHE A 35 -6.99 -8.97 17.91
C PHE A 35 -6.18 -10.25 18.17
N LYS A 36 -6.78 -11.42 17.95
CA LYS A 36 -6.12 -12.71 18.09
C LYS A 36 -4.92 -12.82 17.15
N PHE A 37 -5.11 -12.58 15.85
CA PHE A 37 -4.06 -12.71 14.84
C PHE A 37 -2.91 -11.72 15.07
N ASN A 38 -3.23 -10.45 15.29
CA ASN A 38 -2.20 -9.40 15.37
C ASN A 38 -1.57 -9.29 16.76
N VAL A 39 -2.36 -9.41 17.83
CA VAL A 39 -1.89 -9.14 19.21
C VAL A 39 -1.54 -10.42 19.95
N LEU A 40 -2.43 -11.43 19.95
CA LEU A 40 -2.18 -12.66 20.70
C LEU A 40 -1.17 -13.58 20.00
N GLU A 41 -1.25 -13.69 18.67
CA GLU A 41 -0.37 -14.52 17.86
C GLU A 41 0.86 -13.74 17.35
N GLY A 42 0.84 -12.40 17.39
CA GLY A 42 1.97 -11.56 16.96
C GLY A 42 2.31 -11.68 15.48
N LYS A 43 1.35 -12.08 14.64
CA LYS A 43 1.56 -12.33 13.20
C LYS A 43 1.59 -11.07 12.36
N ASP A 44 1.31 -9.91 12.96
CA ASP A 44 1.50 -8.61 12.31
C ASP A 44 2.95 -8.42 11.84
N LYS A 45 3.93 -8.95 12.60
CA LYS A 45 5.36 -8.94 12.26
C LYS A 45 5.71 -9.58 10.91
N LEU A 46 4.88 -10.49 10.40
CA LEU A 46 5.09 -11.13 9.08
C LEU A 46 5.04 -10.15 7.91
N TYR A 47 4.56 -8.93 8.17
CA TYR A 47 4.44 -7.85 7.20
C TYR A 47 5.50 -6.75 7.40
N GLY A 48 6.53 -7.02 8.21
CA GLY A 48 7.61 -6.07 8.51
C GLY A 48 7.35 -5.29 9.80
N GLU A 49 8.44 -4.84 10.42
CA GLU A 49 8.42 -4.16 11.72
C GLU A 49 8.91 -2.73 11.61
N HIS A 50 8.32 -1.85 12.41
CA HIS A 50 8.70 -0.45 12.46
C HIS A 50 8.96 -0.01 13.92
N PRO A 51 9.89 0.93 14.16
CA PRO A 51 10.11 1.49 15.49
C PRO A 51 8.81 2.02 16.10
N TRP A 52 8.70 1.97 17.44
CA TRP A 52 7.54 2.49 18.16
C TRP A 52 7.19 3.94 17.78
N SER A 53 8.22 4.78 17.59
CA SER A 53 8.08 6.20 17.25
C SER A 53 7.64 6.46 15.81
N TRP A 54 7.56 5.44 14.95
CA TRP A 54 7.36 5.62 13.51
C TRP A 54 6.09 6.41 13.15
N TYR A 55 4.96 6.20 13.85
CA TYR A 55 3.76 7.00 13.60
C TYR A 55 3.94 8.47 13.96
N PHE A 56 4.75 8.79 14.97
CA PHE A 56 5.01 10.17 15.36
C PHE A 56 6.02 10.86 14.44
N SER A 57 7.04 10.13 13.98
CA SER A 57 8.14 10.70 13.18
C SER A 57 7.91 10.66 11.67
N GLN A 58 7.20 9.65 11.16
CA GLN A 58 7.03 9.39 9.73
C GLN A 58 5.56 9.23 9.34
N GLY A 59 4.83 8.31 9.98
CA GLY A 59 3.47 7.92 9.58
C GLY A 59 2.48 9.08 9.57
N TYR A 60 2.25 9.70 10.73
CA TYR A 60 1.32 10.83 10.85
C TYR A 60 1.81 12.08 10.10
N PRO A 61 3.10 12.47 10.17
CA PRO A 61 3.60 13.57 9.34
C PRO A 61 3.40 13.37 7.84
N ALA A 62 3.60 12.16 7.30
CA ALA A 62 3.40 11.87 5.89
C ALA A 62 1.92 12.01 5.49
N ILE A 63 0.99 11.53 6.33
CA ILE A 63 -0.45 11.63 6.07
C ILE A 63 -0.95 13.08 6.11
N VAL A 64 -0.54 13.88 7.10
CA VAL A 64 -0.98 15.27 7.22
C VAL A 64 -0.23 16.18 6.22
N GLY A 65 0.99 15.78 5.84
CA GLY A 65 1.81 16.44 4.86
C GLY A 65 2.15 17.88 5.24
N THR A 66 2.17 18.77 4.25
CA THR A 66 2.52 20.19 4.43
C THR A 66 1.52 20.97 5.29
N THR A 67 0.36 20.40 5.58
CA THR A 67 -0.64 20.98 6.48
C THR A 67 -0.28 20.81 7.96
N LEU A 68 0.69 19.96 8.29
CA LEU A 68 1.01 19.59 9.67
C LEU A 68 1.39 20.78 10.56
N PRO A 69 2.25 21.73 10.15
CA PRO A 69 2.58 22.87 11.00
C PRO A 69 1.36 23.74 11.33
N ILE A 70 0.44 23.88 10.37
CA ILE A 70 -0.81 24.65 10.53
C ILE A 70 -1.77 23.92 11.47
N ALA A 71 -1.86 22.59 11.36
CA ALA A 71 -2.64 21.76 12.28
C ALA A 71 -2.12 21.87 13.72
N ILE A 72 -0.80 21.79 13.92
CA ILE A 72 -0.15 21.94 15.23
C ILE A 72 -0.43 23.34 15.79
N ALA A 73 -0.21 24.39 15.00
CA ALA A 73 -0.51 25.76 15.41
C ALA A 73 -1.98 25.92 15.81
N GLY A 74 -2.91 25.33 15.04
CA GLY A 74 -4.33 25.30 15.36
C GLY A 74 -4.64 24.62 16.68
N TYR A 75 -4.07 23.44 16.94
CA TYR A 75 -4.23 22.71 18.19
C TYR A 75 -3.67 23.48 19.40
N LEU A 76 -2.50 24.10 19.26
CA LEU A 76 -1.87 24.85 20.35
C LEU A 76 -2.69 26.07 20.78
N THR A 77 -3.40 26.67 19.83
CA THR A 77 -4.10 27.95 20.00
C THR A 77 -5.61 27.84 20.22
N VAL A 78 -6.19 26.66 20.00
CA VAL A 78 -7.62 26.42 20.28
C VAL A 78 -7.89 26.45 21.80
N PRO A 79 -9.06 26.94 22.25
CA PRO A 79 -9.43 26.86 23.66
C PRO A 79 -9.35 25.42 24.20
N PRO A 80 -9.00 25.22 25.49
CA PRO A 80 -8.89 23.88 26.08
C PRO A 80 -10.13 23.00 25.87
N SER A 81 -11.32 23.60 25.86
CA SER A 81 -12.61 22.91 25.62
C SER A 81 -12.78 22.34 24.21
N LYS A 82 -11.86 22.60 23.29
CA LYS A 82 -11.89 22.16 21.88
C LYS A 82 -10.68 21.29 21.51
N LYS A 83 -9.94 20.79 22.50
CA LYS A 83 -8.77 19.92 22.30
C LYS A 83 -9.10 18.43 22.18
N ASP A 84 -10.39 18.05 22.21
CA ASP A 84 -10.85 16.66 22.18
C ASP A 84 -10.31 15.90 20.97
N LEU A 85 -10.42 16.48 19.77
CA LEU A 85 -9.92 15.85 18.54
C LEU A 85 -8.41 15.63 18.60
N GLY A 86 -7.63 16.59 19.11
CA GLY A 86 -6.19 16.45 19.24
C GLY A 86 -5.81 15.38 20.25
N ARG A 87 -6.57 15.25 21.34
CA ARG A 87 -6.43 14.14 22.30
C ARG A 87 -6.73 12.79 21.67
N VAL A 88 -7.73 12.70 20.80
CA VAL A 88 -8.05 11.48 20.05
C VAL A 88 -6.92 11.13 19.08
N ILE A 89 -6.36 12.10 18.36
CA ILE A 89 -5.18 11.88 17.49
C ILE A 89 -4.03 11.31 18.31
N LEU A 90 -3.64 11.99 19.41
CA LEU A 90 -2.51 11.54 20.25
C LEU A 90 -2.75 10.15 20.85
N TRP A 91 -3.98 9.88 21.30
CA TRP A 91 -4.36 8.58 21.82
C TRP A 91 -4.29 7.49 20.74
N ALA A 92 -4.82 7.74 19.55
CA ALA A 92 -4.77 6.78 18.44
C ALA A 92 -3.33 6.49 17.99
N LEU A 93 -2.49 7.53 17.86
CA LEU A 93 -1.07 7.37 17.55
C LEU A 93 -0.37 6.54 18.61
N PHE A 94 -0.62 6.81 19.89
CA PHE A 94 -0.06 6.03 20.99
C PHE A 94 -0.48 4.56 20.91
N VAL A 95 -1.78 4.28 20.77
CA VAL A 95 -2.30 2.90 20.71
C VAL A 95 -1.71 2.17 19.52
N TYR A 96 -1.78 2.74 18.32
CA TYR A 96 -1.27 2.09 17.10
C TYR A 96 0.25 1.94 17.10
N SER A 97 1.00 2.82 17.76
CA SER A 97 2.45 2.70 17.90
C SER A 97 2.91 1.44 18.65
N ASN A 98 2.04 0.81 19.43
CA ASN A 98 2.36 -0.43 20.14
C ASN A 98 2.29 -1.69 19.24
N ALA A 99 1.70 -1.61 18.05
CA ALA A 99 1.76 -2.70 17.07
C ALA A 99 3.16 -2.78 16.46
N ALA A 100 3.65 -3.99 16.14
CA ALA A 100 4.97 -4.15 15.53
C ALA A 100 4.93 -3.65 14.08
N HIS A 101 3.90 -4.09 13.34
CA HIS A 101 3.64 -3.64 11.99
C HIS A 101 2.86 -2.33 11.94
N LYS A 102 3.21 -1.47 10.97
CA LYS A 102 2.66 -0.12 10.82
C LYS A 102 2.51 0.21 9.35
N GLU A 103 1.44 0.91 9.02
CA GLU A 103 1.15 1.36 7.65
C GLU A 103 0.52 2.74 7.68
N PHE A 104 0.77 3.55 6.64
CA PHE A 104 0.20 4.89 6.52
C PHE A 104 -1.34 4.88 6.54
N ARG A 105 -1.99 3.87 5.95
CA ARG A 105 -3.46 3.79 5.88
C ARG A 105 -4.14 3.65 7.25
N PHE A 106 -3.46 3.09 8.26
CA PHE A 106 -4.04 2.92 9.59
C PHE A 106 -4.23 4.26 10.32
N VAL A 107 -3.43 5.27 10.00
CA VAL A 107 -3.54 6.63 10.56
C VAL A 107 -4.24 7.62 9.64
N LEU A 108 -4.65 7.19 8.43
CA LEU A 108 -5.44 8.02 7.50
C LEU A 108 -6.73 8.58 8.12
N PRO A 109 -7.49 7.85 8.97
CA PRO A 109 -8.66 8.39 9.66
C PRO A 109 -8.37 9.58 10.59
N LEU A 110 -7.10 9.86 10.92
CA LEU A 110 -6.68 10.99 11.75
C LEU A 110 -6.51 12.29 10.94
N LEU A 111 -6.54 12.22 9.61
CA LEU A 111 -6.41 13.38 8.73
C LEU A 111 -7.55 14.40 8.89
N PRO A 112 -8.86 14.02 8.90
CA PRO A 112 -9.93 15.01 9.05
C PRO A 112 -9.85 15.81 10.36
N PRO A 113 -9.62 15.20 11.54
CA PRO A 113 -9.31 15.94 12.77
C PRO A 113 -8.16 16.93 12.65
N ALA A 114 -7.08 16.58 11.95
CA ALA A 114 -5.96 17.49 11.70
C ALA A 114 -6.39 18.70 10.84
N ILE A 115 -7.18 18.46 9.79
CA ILE A 115 -7.72 19.51 8.91
C ILE A 115 -8.63 20.48 9.67
N VAL A 116 -9.40 20.01 10.66
CA VAL A 116 -10.23 20.88 11.52
C VAL A 116 -9.35 21.90 12.27
N TYR A 117 -8.23 21.46 12.85
CA TYR A 117 -7.30 22.40 13.50
C TYR A 117 -6.62 23.32 12.50
N SER A 118 -6.27 22.82 11.32
CA SER A 118 -5.69 23.66 10.27
C SER A 118 -6.65 24.76 9.82
N GLY A 119 -7.93 24.42 9.61
CA GLY A 119 -8.98 25.39 9.28
C GLY A 119 -9.19 26.43 10.38
N TYR A 120 -9.13 26.02 11.65
CA TYR A 120 -9.17 26.93 12.79
C TYR A 120 -8.00 27.91 12.79
N CYS A 121 -6.77 27.42 12.54
CA CYS A 121 -5.59 28.27 12.43
C CYS A 121 -5.71 29.28 11.29
N LEU A 122 -6.11 28.83 10.09
CA LEU A 122 -6.28 29.69 8.92
C LEU A 122 -7.37 30.76 9.12
N ARG A 123 -8.51 30.39 9.72
CA ARG A 123 -9.57 31.34 10.08
C ARG A 123 -9.06 32.42 11.02
N ASN A 124 -8.26 32.06 12.03
CA ASN A 124 -7.77 33.00 13.02
C ASN A 124 -6.65 33.88 12.46
N LEU A 125 -5.86 33.37 11.51
CA LEU A 125 -4.92 34.15 10.71
C LEU A 125 -5.67 35.17 9.83
N GLU A 126 -6.71 34.76 9.11
CA GLU A 126 -7.55 35.65 8.30
C GLU A 126 -8.18 36.76 9.16
N ARG A 127 -8.75 36.39 10.32
CA ARG A 127 -9.45 37.31 11.23
C ARG A 127 -8.54 38.10 12.17
N LYS A 128 -7.22 37.96 12.06
CA LYS A 128 -6.22 38.67 12.90
C LYS A 128 -6.38 38.43 14.40
N LEU A 129 -6.78 37.21 14.80
CA LEU A 129 -7.09 36.88 16.20
C LEU A 129 -5.85 36.48 17.02
N TYR A 130 -4.77 36.01 16.38
CA TYR A 130 -3.53 35.64 17.08
C TYR A 130 -2.49 36.75 17.07
N VAL A 131 -2.24 37.30 15.89
CA VAL A 131 -1.24 38.34 15.69
C VAL A 131 -1.82 39.36 14.72
N GLN A 132 -1.73 40.62 15.11
CA GLN A 132 -2.17 41.75 14.31
C GLN A 132 -0.96 42.34 13.61
N PHE A 133 -0.72 41.90 12.37
CA PHE A 133 0.26 42.54 11.50
C PHE A 133 -0.41 43.60 10.61
N ARG A 134 0.41 44.41 9.94
CA ARG A 134 -0.04 45.27 8.84
C ARG A 134 -0.79 44.43 7.81
N ASP A 135 -1.88 44.96 7.25
CA ASP A 135 -2.79 44.25 6.33
C ASP A 135 -2.06 43.51 5.21
N ARG A 136 -1.08 44.16 4.58
CA ARG A 136 -0.27 43.56 3.52
C ARG A 136 0.49 42.32 3.99
N THR A 137 1.08 42.36 5.18
CA THR A 137 1.80 41.23 5.77
C THR A 137 0.84 40.09 6.12
N GLN A 138 -0.31 40.41 6.71
CA GLN A 138 -1.35 39.42 7.05
C GLN A 138 -1.81 38.66 5.80
N TRP A 139 -2.12 39.39 4.72
CA TRP A 139 -2.54 38.81 3.45
C TRP A 139 -1.47 37.94 2.82
N ASN A 140 -0.20 38.36 2.87
CA ASN A 140 0.91 37.56 2.36
C ASN A 140 1.11 36.26 3.16
N LEU A 141 1.00 36.31 4.49
CA LEU A 141 1.08 35.12 5.35
C LEU A 141 -0.07 34.15 5.09
N LEU A 142 -1.30 34.66 4.97
CA LEU A 142 -2.46 33.83 4.64
C LEU A 142 -2.28 33.17 3.27
N ARG A 143 -1.87 33.94 2.25
CA ARG A 143 -1.57 33.39 0.92
C ARG A 143 -0.50 32.31 1.00
N LEU A 144 0.61 32.57 1.69
CA LEU A 144 1.68 31.60 1.86
C LEU A 144 1.18 30.30 2.52
N ALA A 145 0.39 30.41 3.59
CA ALA A 145 -0.17 29.25 4.29
C ALA A 145 -1.16 28.45 3.42
N VAL A 146 -1.98 29.13 2.62
CA VAL A 146 -2.90 28.48 1.67
C VAL A 146 -2.11 27.80 0.54
N PHE A 147 -1.14 28.50 -0.04
CA PHE A 147 -0.29 27.96 -1.10
C PHE A 147 0.55 26.77 -0.62
N SER A 148 1.07 26.81 0.62
CA SER A 148 1.83 25.69 1.19
C SER A 148 0.98 24.43 1.41
N VAL A 149 -0.33 24.57 1.54
CA VAL A 149 -1.25 23.43 1.59
C VAL A 149 -1.60 22.98 0.18
N ILE A 150 -2.11 23.88 -0.68
CA ILE A 150 -2.69 23.50 -1.97
C ILE A 150 -1.62 23.00 -2.94
N LEU A 151 -0.55 23.76 -3.15
CA LEU A 151 0.41 23.47 -4.22
C LEU A 151 1.10 22.11 -4.02
N PRO A 152 1.66 21.77 -2.84
CA PRO A 152 2.27 20.46 -2.63
C PRO A 152 1.27 19.32 -2.75
N ASN A 153 0.04 19.47 -2.23
CA ASN A 153 -0.97 18.43 -2.34
C ASN A 153 -1.39 18.18 -3.80
N VAL A 154 -1.56 19.23 -4.61
CA VAL A 154 -1.89 19.08 -6.03
C VAL A 154 -0.75 18.42 -6.81
N LEU A 155 0.50 18.84 -6.58
CA LEU A 155 1.66 18.24 -7.23
C LEU A 155 1.83 16.77 -6.84
N THR A 156 1.75 16.46 -5.55
CA THR A 156 1.83 15.09 -5.04
C THR A 156 0.69 14.22 -5.57
N ALA A 157 -0.55 14.72 -5.57
CA ALA A 157 -1.70 13.99 -6.10
C ALA A 157 -1.53 13.69 -7.60
N TYR A 158 -1.09 14.67 -8.39
CA TYR A 158 -0.82 14.45 -9.81
C TYR A 158 0.27 13.40 -10.03
N TYR A 159 1.42 13.55 -9.35
CA TYR A 159 2.55 12.65 -9.49
C TYR A 159 2.19 11.22 -9.06
N LEU A 160 1.62 11.04 -7.87
CA LEU A 160 1.27 9.72 -7.34
C LEU A 160 0.13 9.03 -8.10
N SER A 161 -0.76 9.80 -8.75
CA SER A 161 -1.89 9.21 -9.50
C SER A 161 -1.59 8.96 -10.97
N ARG A 162 -0.60 9.65 -11.56
CA ARG A 162 -0.35 9.62 -13.02
C ARG A 162 1.03 9.11 -13.41
N SER A 163 2.02 9.23 -12.53
CA SER A 163 3.42 8.92 -12.84
C SER A 163 3.94 7.76 -12.01
N HIS A 164 3.83 7.84 -10.69
CA HIS A 164 4.39 6.86 -9.78
C HIS A 164 3.63 5.52 -9.83
N GLN A 165 4.36 4.42 -9.89
CA GLN A 165 3.84 3.04 -9.92
C GLN A 165 2.74 2.80 -10.96
N ARG A 166 2.83 3.43 -12.14
CA ARG A 166 1.77 3.32 -13.18
C ARG A 166 1.81 2.01 -13.99
N ALA A 167 2.98 1.41 -14.16
CA ALA A 167 3.17 0.23 -15.02
C ALA A 167 2.23 -0.97 -14.75
N PRO A 168 1.90 -1.34 -13.49
CA PRO A 168 1.01 -2.45 -13.22
C PRO A 168 -0.35 -2.35 -13.91
N VAL A 169 -0.86 -1.14 -14.14
CA VAL A 169 -2.12 -0.94 -14.86
C VAL A 169 -1.89 -1.04 -16.37
N GLU A 170 -0.90 -0.30 -16.90
CA GLU A 170 -0.59 -0.29 -18.34
C GLU A 170 -0.23 -1.68 -18.89
N VAL A 171 0.46 -2.51 -18.10
CA VAL A 171 0.76 -3.91 -18.45
C VAL A 171 -0.50 -4.75 -18.58
N MET A 172 -1.46 -4.56 -17.69
CA MET A 172 -2.72 -5.32 -17.73
C MET A 172 -3.58 -4.90 -18.92
N ASP A 173 -3.61 -3.60 -19.25
CA ASP A 173 -4.28 -3.11 -20.46
C ASP A 173 -3.65 -3.73 -21.72
N TYR A 174 -2.31 -3.73 -21.81
CA TYR A 174 -1.60 -4.37 -22.92
C TYR A 174 -1.89 -5.87 -23.04
N LEU A 175 -1.90 -6.59 -21.90
CA LEU A 175 -2.18 -8.03 -21.89
C LEU A 175 -3.63 -8.33 -22.26
N ALA A 176 -4.59 -7.49 -21.86
CA ALA A 176 -5.99 -7.65 -22.22
C ALA A 176 -6.17 -7.68 -23.75
N ASP A 177 -5.56 -6.75 -24.47
CA ASP A 177 -5.62 -6.70 -25.93
C ASP A 177 -4.99 -7.97 -26.57
N ARG A 178 -3.87 -8.45 -26.02
CA ARG A 178 -3.15 -9.61 -26.58
C ARG A 178 -3.81 -10.96 -26.31
N ILE A 179 -4.47 -11.10 -25.16
CA ILE A 179 -5.18 -12.34 -24.84
C ILE A 179 -6.49 -12.43 -25.62
N GLN A 180 -7.10 -11.29 -25.96
CA GLN A 180 -8.25 -11.30 -26.86
C GLN A 180 -7.88 -11.90 -28.24
N GLU A 181 -6.66 -11.68 -28.72
CA GLU A 181 -6.12 -12.29 -29.95
C GLU A 181 -5.74 -13.77 -29.76
N ASN A 182 -5.36 -14.19 -28.54
CA ASN A 182 -4.97 -15.55 -28.20
C ASN A 182 -5.50 -16.00 -26.82
N PRO A 183 -6.76 -16.48 -26.75
CA PRO A 183 -7.41 -16.83 -25.48
C PRO A 183 -6.79 -18.04 -24.75
N GLU A 184 -6.02 -18.87 -25.45
CA GLU A 184 -5.34 -20.04 -24.86
C GLU A 184 -4.01 -19.68 -24.18
N ALA A 185 -3.61 -18.41 -24.23
CA ALA A 185 -2.38 -17.95 -23.59
C ALA A 185 -2.41 -18.14 -22.06
N SER A 186 -1.24 -18.18 -21.45
CA SER A 186 -1.10 -18.11 -19.99
C SER A 186 -0.10 -17.02 -19.59
N ILE A 187 -0.31 -16.41 -18.41
CA ILE A 187 0.53 -15.33 -17.90
C ILE A 187 1.09 -15.68 -16.54
N HIS A 188 2.41 -15.70 -16.39
CA HIS A 188 3.01 -15.75 -15.06
C HIS A 188 3.67 -14.42 -14.69
N PHE A 189 3.40 -13.97 -13.47
CA PHE A 189 3.98 -12.75 -12.90
C PHE A 189 5.21 -13.14 -12.07
N TRP A 190 6.40 -12.96 -12.65
CA TRP A 190 7.69 -13.07 -11.97
C TRP A 190 8.03 -11.75 -11.29
N THR A 191 7.12 -11.33 -10.42
CA THR A 191 7.16 -10.15 -9.57
C THR A 191 6.81 -10.56 -8.15
N PRO A 192 7.06 -9.73 -7.13
CA PRO A 192 6.47 -9.92 -5.82
C PRO A 192 4.94 -10.11 -5.90
N CYS A 193 4.37 -10.78 -4.91
CA CYS A 193 2.93 -11.08 -4.90
C CYS A 193 2.10 -9.79 -4.97
N HIS A 194 0.92 -9.85 -5.62
CA HIS A 194 0.00 -8.71 -5.76
C HIS A 194 0.59 -7.44 -6.41
N ALA A 195 1.61 -7.59 -7.26
CA ALA A 195 2.21 -6.45 -7.96
C ALA A 195 1.28 -5.82 -9.02
N THR A 196 0.26 -6.53 -9.50
CA THR A 196 -0.69 -6.06 -10.52
C THR A 196 -2.14 -6.24 -10.05
N PRO A 197 -3.11 -5.47 -10.61
CA PRO A 197 -4.52 -5.60 -10.25
C PRO A 197 -5.19 -6.86 -10.79
N TYR A 198 -4.47 -7.71 -11.55
CA TYR A 198 -4.90 -9.05 -11.93
C TYR A 198 -6.26 -9.05 -12.66
N TYR A 199 -7.16 -10.00 -12.34
CA TYR A 199 -8.47 -10.11 -12.98
C TYR A 199 -9.38 -8.87 -12.83
N SER A 200 -9.11 -7.97 -11.88
CA SER A 200 -9.91 -6.76 -11.71
C SER A 200 -9.73 -5.75 -12.86
N TYR A 201 -8.70 -5.90 -13.68
CA TYR A 201 -8.46 -5.10 -14.89
C TYR A 201 -8.47 -5.94 -16.16
N LEU A 202 -7.98 -7.19 -16.11
CA LEU A 202 -7.87 -8.02 -17.30
C LEU A 202 -9.23 -8.44 -17.86
N HIS A 203 -10.21 -8.70 -16.98
CA HIS A 203 -11.59 -9.11 -17.32
C HIS A 203 -11.71 -10.27 -18.33
N GLN A 204 -10.70 -11.14 -18.40
CA GLN A 204 -10.67 -12.30 -19.30
C GLN A 204 -10.35 -13.57 -18.51
N ASN A 205 -10.95 -14.69 -18.90
CA ASN A 205 -10.75 -15.98 -18.26
C ASN A 205 -9.54 -16.69 -18.87
N VAL A 206 -8.36 -16.38 -18.33
CA VAL A 206 -7.06 -16.83 -18.83
C VAL A 206 -6.22 -17.34 -17.67
N SER A 207 -5.43 -18.40 -17.86
CA SER A 207 -4.60 -18.93 -16.78
C SER A 207 -3.55 -17.92 -16.36
N MET A 208 -3.57 -17.55 -15.09
CA MET A 208 -2.60 -16.62 -14.50
C MET A 208 -2.03 -17.18 -13.20
N TRP A 209 -0.77 -16.84 -12.94
CA TRP A 209 -0.08 -17.22 -11.70
C TRP A 209 0.86 -16.12 -11.22
N PHE A 210 0.94 -15.93 -9.91
CA PHE A 210 1.93 -15.09 -9.22
C PHE A 210 2.40 -15.83 -7.95
N PRO A 211 3.59 -15.53 -7.41
CA PRO A 211 4.12 -16.24 -6.25
C PRO A 211 3.25 -16.05 -5.02
N ASP A 212 3.02 -17.14 -4.26
CA ASP A 212 2.23 -17.06 -3.03
C ASP A 212 2.93 -16.26 -1.93
N CYS A 213 2.13 -15.50 -1.19
CA CYS A 213 2.57 -14.78 0.00
C CYS A 213 1.55 -14.86 1.14
N SER A 214 0.77 -15.94 1.18
CA SER A 214 -0.14 -16.26 2.27
C SER A 214 0.58 -16.30 3.63
N PRO A 215 -0.10 -15.95 4.74
CA PRO A 215 0.52 -15.95 6.07
C PRO A 215 1.19 -17.28 6.43
N ALA A 216 0.55 -18.40 6.12
CA ALA A 216 1.08 -19.75 6.40
C ALA A 216 2.43 -19.99 5.70
N ASN A 217 2.63 -19.43 4.51
CA ASN A 217 3.87 -19.58 3.76
C ASN A 217 4.92 -18.53 4.15
N ARG A 218 4.52 -17.38 4.71
CA ARG A 218 5.44 -16.39 5.29
C ARG A 218 6.11 -16.89 6.57
N GLU A 219 5.46 -17.78 7.31
CA GLU A 219 5.99 -18.38 8.55
C GLU A 219 7.09 -19.43 8.30
N ARG A 220 7.29 -19.88 7.05
CA ARG A 220 8.32 -20.86 6.70
C ARG A 220 9.72 -20.27 6.87
N THR A 221 10.69 -21.11 7.22
CA THR A 221 12.11 -20.72 7.37
C THR A 221 12.71 -20.12 6.10
N ASP A 222 12.29 -20.60 4.93
CA ASP A 222 12.75 -20.09 3.63
C ASP A 222 11.98 -18.85 3.16
N GLY A 223 10.97 -18.41 3.91
CA GLY A 223 10.01 -17.38 3.51
C GLY A 223 8.99 -17.87 2.48
N CYS A 224 8.03 -17.02 2.16
CA CYS A 224 7.05 -17.28 1.11
C CYS A 224 7.69 -17.23 -0.28
N GLU A 225 6.96 -17.67 -1.31
CA GLU A 225 7.46 -17.70 -2.69
C GLU A 225 7.87 -16.30 -3.18
N SER A 226 7.13 -15.25 -2.78
CA SER A 226 7.49 -13.87 -3.09
C SER A 226 8.88 -13.52 -2.55
N HIS A 227 9.14 -13.80 -1.27
CA HIS A 227 10.45 -13.52 -0.66
C HIS A 227 11.57 -14.36 -1.29
N GLN A 228 11.28 -15.60 -1.68
CA GLN A 228 12.26 -16.46 -2.35
C GLN A 228 12.61 -15.94 -3.74
N LEU A 229 11.62 -15.50 -4.51
CA LEU A 229 11.80 -14.85 -5.81
C LEU A 229 12.63 -13.57 -5.67
N GLU A 230 12.35 -12.73 -4.68
CA GLU A 230 13.07 -11.48 -4.46
C GLU A 230 14.53 -11.71 -4.05
N ARG A 231 14.79 -12.73 -3.21
CA ARG A 231 16.12 -13.08 -2.71
C ARG A 231 17.03 -13.67 -3.79
N ASP A 232 16.54 -14.65 -4.55
CA ASP A 232 17.29 -15.31 -5.63
C ASP A 232 16.32 -15.76 -6.74
N PRO A 233 15.99 -14.85 -7.68
CA PRO A 233 14.98 -15.13 -8.69
C PRO A 233 15.41 -16.23 -9.65
N ARG A 234 16.73 -16.35 -9.92
CA ARG A 234 17.25 -17.38 -10.82
C ARG A 234 17.03 -18.76 -10.21
N ARG A 235 17.42 -18.96 -8.94
CA ARG A 235 17.27 -20.25 -8.27
C ARG A 235 15.80 -20.61 -8.06
N PHE A 236 14.98 -19.65 -7.65
CA PHE A 236 13.55 -19.87 -7.45
C PHE A 236 12.86 -20.32 -8.74
N LEU A 237 13.03 -19.58 -9.85
CA LEU A 237 12.40 -19.91 -11.13
C LEU A 237 12.93 -21.21 -11.75
N THR A 238 14.23 -21.48 -11.61
CA THR A 238 14.82 -22.77 -12.05
C THR A 238 14.15 -23.94 -11.34
N ASN A 239 13.92 -23.82 -10.03
CA ASN A 239 13.23 -24.86 -9.26
C ASN A 239 11.74 -24.94 -9.59
N LEU A 240 11.07 -23.81 -9.83
CA LEU A 240 9.63 -23.78 -10.10
C LEU A 240 9.27 -24.47 -11.43
N TYR A 241 10.10 -24.28 -12.46
CA TYR A 241 9.90 -24.82 -13.81
C TYR A 241 10.81 -26.04 -14.13
N HIS A 242 11.52 -26.60 -13.14
CA HIS A 242 12.46 -27.72 -13.30
C HIS A 242 13.46 -27.53 -14.47
N LEU A 243 14.01 -26.33 -14.62
CA LEU A 243 14.89 -25.99 -15.75
C LEU A 243 16.30 -26.61 -15.66
N ASP A 244 16.65 -27.19 -14.51
CA ASP A 244 17.91 -27.89 -14.27
C ASP A 244 17.87 -29.39 -14.64
N GLY A 245 16.72 -29.89 -15.12
CA GLY A 245 16.53 -31.29 -15.48
C GLY A 245 16.51 -32.25 -14.30
N VAL A 246 16.50 -31.72 -13.06
CA VAL A 246 16.41 -32.51 -11.84
C VAL A 246 14.94 -32.73 -11.51
N VAL A 247 14.46 -33.97 -11.69
CA VAL A 247 13.10 -34.35 -11.31
C VAL A 247 12.98 -34.27 -9.78
N ARG A 248 12.14 -33.37 -9.28
CA ARG A 248 11.75 -33.28 -7.87
C ARG A 248 10.31 -33.79 -7.74
N ASP A 249 9.97 -34.31 -6.57
CA ASP A 249 8.62 -34.82 -6.25
C ASP A 249 7.52 -33.73 -6.25
N SER A 250 7.90 -32.45 -6.42
CA SER A 250 6.99 -31.34 -6.61
C SER A 250 6.46 -31.29 -8.05
N ILE A 251 5.16 -31.03 -8.22
CA ILE A 251 4.54 -30.80 -9.53
C ILE A 251 5.24 -29.61 -10.21
N SER A 252 5.89 -29.85 -11.35
CA SER A 252 6.49 -28.78 -12.16
C SER A 252 5.41 -27.91 -12.78
N MET A 253 5.59 -26.60 -12.73
CA MET A 253 4.77 -25.71 -13.55
C MET A 253 5.23 -25.75 -15.01
N GLU A 254 4.29 -25.67 -15.94
CA GLU A 254 4.61 -25.44 -17.35
C GLU A 254 5.02 -23.97 -17.56
N LEU A 255 5.93 -23.74 -18.50
CA LEU A 255 6.33 -22.38 -18.87
C LEU A 255 5.15 -21.67 -19.55
N PRO A 256 4.88 -20.39 -19.22
CA PRO A 256 3.74 -19.64 -19.73
C PRO A 256 3.96 -19.09 -21.14
N THR A 257 2.90 -18.56 -21.75
CA THR A 257 2.99 -17.77 -23.00
C THR A 257 3.60 -16.40 -22.74
N TYR A 258 3.19 -15.74 -21.65
CA TYR A 258 3.64 -14.42 -21.26
C TYR A 258 4.25 -14.43 -19.85
N VAL A 259 5.30 -13.64 -19.69
CA VAL A 259 5.93 -13.37 -18.39
C VAL A 259 5.92 -11.88 -18.13
N VAL A 260 5.47 -11.47 -16.95
CA VAL A 260 5.57 -10.10 -16.46
C VAL A 260 6.62 -10.04 -15.37
N THR A 261 7.57 -9.12 -15.45
CA THR A 261 8.60 -8.96 -14.42
C THR A 261 9.07 -7.52 -14.31
N TYR A 262 9.68 -7.17 -13.18
CA TYR A 262 10.36 -5.88 -13.02
C TYR A 262 11.73 -5.91 -13.70
N SER A 263 12.20 -4.76 -14.18
CA SER A 263 13.51 -4.65 -14.83
C SER A 263 14.67 -5.12 -13.95
N THR A 264 14.56 -4.95 -12.63
CA THR A 264 15.56 -5.37 -11.63
C THR A 264 15.64 -6.90 -11.53
N ILE A 265 14.49 -7.59 -11.53
CA ILE A 265 14.43 -9.05 -11.56
C ILE A 265 14.88 -9.58 -12.92
N ALA A 266 14.39 -9.00 -14.03
CA ALA A 266 14.76 -9.37 -15.39
C ALA A 266 16.28 -9.35 -15.61
N ALA A 267 16.97 -8.34 -15.08
CA ALA A 267 18.43 -8.24 -15.16
C ALA A 267 19.14 -9.43 -14.50
N LYS A 268 18.62 -9.93 -13.37
CA LYS A 268 19.17 -11.08 -12.63
C LYS A 268 18.90 -12.43 -13.32
N ILE A 269 17.88 -12.51 -14.18
CA ILE A 269 17.45 -13.75 -14.85
C ILE A 269 17.61 -13.75 -16.37
N ARG A 270 18.32 -12.76 -16.94
CA ARG A 270 18.56 -12.67 -18.39
C ARG A 270 19.01 -13.99 -19.05
N PRO A 271 19.94 -14.78 -18.47
CA PRO A 271 20.32 -16.07 -19.07
C PRO A 271 19.17 -17.08 -19.09
N LEU A 272 18.30 -17.05 -18.07
CA LEU A 272 17.14 -17.94 -17.97
C LEU A 272 16.11 -17.58 -19.05
N LEU A 273 15.81 -16.29 -19.23
CA LEU A 273 14.92 -15.80 -20.28
C LEU A 273 15.40 -16.24 -21.68
N ALA A 274 16.69 -16.12 -21.95
CA ALA A 274 17.27 -16.56 -23.23
C ALA A 274 17.16 -18.08 -23.43
N ASN A 275 17.49 -18.88 -22.41
CA ASN A 275 17.43 -20.33 -22.47
C ASN A 275 16.00 -20.88 -22.61
N THR A 276 14.99 -20.10 -22.23
CA THR A 276 13.57 -20.48 -22.29
C THR A 276 12.82 -19.79 -23.42
N HIS A 277 13.55 -19.16 -24.37
CA HIS A 277 13.01 -18.51 -25.56
C HIS A 277 12.01 -17.38 -25.28
N PHE A 278 12.19 -16.65 -24.17
CA PHE A 278 11.42 -15.44 -23.90
C PHE A 278 12.07 -14.21 -24.53
N VAL A 279 11.30 -13.49 -25.34
CA VAL A 279 11.70 -12.24 -25.99
C VAL A 279 10.87 -11.08 -25.42
N GLU A 280 11.52 -9.93 -25.21
CA GLU A 280 10.84 -8.74 -24.69
C GLU A 280 9.81 -8.24 -25.71
N ALA A 281 8.53 -8.26 -25.32
CA ALA A 281 7.41 -7.85 -26.16
C ALA A 281 6.96 -6.41 -25.87
N ALA A 282 7.10 -5.95 -24.62
CA ALA A 282 6.75 -4.59 -24.22
C ALA A 282 7.48 -4.15 -22.94
N SER A 283 7.59 -2.83 -22.75
CA SER A 283 8.26 -2.19 -21.63
C SER A 283 7.47 -0.96 -21.17
N PHE A 284 7.16 -0.88 -19.88
CA PHE A 284 6.33 0.15 -19.28
C PHE A 284 7.06 0.86 -18.15
N PHE A 285 6.94 2.19 -18.09
CA PHE A 285 7.53 2.99 -17.02
C PHE A 285 6.79 2.73 -15.69
N HIS A 286 7.54 2.42 -14.64
CA HIS A 286 7.00 2.14 -13.31
C HIS A 286 7.19 3.30 -12.35
N SER A 287 8.43 3.67 -12.02
CA SER A 287 8.74 4.71 -11.04
C SER A 287 10.12 5.32 -11.28
N ASP A 288 10.28 6.60 -10.96
CA ASP A 288 11.56 7.32 -10.96
C ASP A 288 12.26 7.32 -9.59
N VAL A 289 11.56 6.89 -8.54
CA VAL A 289 12.08 6.78 -7.17
C VAL A 289 11.95 5.36 -6.64
N SER A 290 12.84 4.97 -5.72
CA SER A 290 12.63 3.74 -4.97
C SER A 290 11.40 3.91 -4.07
N GLY A 291 10.49 2.95 -4.16
CA GLY A 291 9.29 2.88 -3.31
C GLY A 291 9.51 2.10 -2.01
N ASP A 292 10.69 1.48 -1.85
CA ASP A 292 11.02 0.64 -0.71
C ASP A 292 12.01 1.38 0.20
N ALA A 293 11.69 1.47 1.49
CA ALA A 293 12.57 2.08 2.47
C ALA A 293 13.85 1.25 2.70
N ASP A 294 13.77 -0.05 2.47
CA ASP A 294 14.86 -1.01 2.72
C ASP A 294 15.72 -1.27 1.47
N SER A 295 15.31 -0.76 0.30
CA SER A 295 16.05 -0.88 -0.96
C SER A 295 16.24 0.46 -1.64
N SER A 296 17.49 0.80 -1.97
CA SER A 296 17.80 1.98 -2.80
C SER A 296 17.63 1.71 -4.30
N GLU A 297 17.33 0.48 -4.71
CA GLU A 297 17.20 0.08 -6.11
C GLU A 297 15.90 0.64 -6.71
N VAL A 298 16.02 1.52 -7.69
CA VAL A 298 14.85 2.09 -8.38
C VAL A 298 14.30 1.06 -9.36
N VAL A 299 13.09 0.57 -9.07
CA VAL A 299 12.32 -0.27 -9.98
C VAL A 299 11.73 0.61 -11.09
N SER A 300 12.52 0.86 -12.14
CA SER A 300 12.16 1.86 -13.14
C SER A 300 11.12 1.40 -14.15
N LYS A 301 11.05 0.09 -14.43
CA LYS A 301 10.19 -0.46 -15.48
C LYS A 301 9.59 -1.81 -15.09
N MET A 302 8.40 -2.08 -15.62
CA MET A 302 7.83 -3.42 -15.72
C MET A 302 7.90 -3.87 -17.18
N LEU A 303 8.33 -5.10 -17.40
CA LEU A 303 8.61 -5.69 -18.70
C LEU A 303 7.65 -6.86 -18.94
N VAL A 304 7.22 -7.00 -20.18
CA VAL A 304 6.43 -8.15 -20.65
C VAL A 304 7.28 -8.91 -21.65
N TYR A 305 7.49 -10.19 -21.38
CA TYR A 305 8.13 -11.13 -22.29
C TYR A 305 7.11 -12.08 -22.88
N LYS A 306 7.29 -12.46 -24.14
CA LYS A 306 6.51 -13.49 -24.83
C LYS A 306 7.42 -14.64 -25.21
N ARG A 307 6.94 -15.88 -25.02
CA ARG A 307 7.66 -17.07 -25.48
C ARG A 307 7.47 -17.26 -26.99
N GLU A 308 8.57 -17.44 -27.71
CA GLU A 308 8.58 -17.81 -29.14
C GLU A 308 8.53 -19.31 -29.36
#